data_AF-A0A699ZP45-F1
#
_entry.id   AF-A0A699ZP45-F1
#
_cell.length_a   1.000
_cell.length_b   1.000
_cell.length_c   1.000
_cell.angle_alpha   90.00
_cell.angle_beta   90.00
_cell.angle_gamma   90.00
#
_symmetry.space_group_name_H-M   'P 1'
#
loop_
_entity.id
_entity.type
_entity.pdbx_description
1 polymer ?
#
loop_
_entity_poly.entity_id
_entity_poly.type
_entity_poly.pdbx_seq_one_letter_code
_entity_poly.pdbx_strand_id
1 'polypeptide(L)'
;MLGLPYANPSDLELRTRMAHLDTSPTAFTGQQLYEAKCMNAVNQAIGRVIRHKADHAAVILCDSRFAAGATDAASAELSRAPVSKLPKWMKPSLDLSRQDYAYLHLKLAAFCRQHNRRTIAA
;
A
#
# COMPACT_ATOMS: atom_id res chain seq x y z
N MET A 1 3.73 2.06 -7.92
CA MET A 1 2.29 2.10 -8.26
C MET A 1 1.86 3.54 -8.37
N LEU A 2 1.10 3.87 -9.41
CA LEU A 2 0.52 5.19 -9.60
C LEU A 2 -0.90 5.16 -9.05
N GLY A 3 -1.18 5.96 -8.03
CA GLY A 3 -2.51 6.03 -7.45
C GLY A 3 -2.93 4.83 -6.58
N LEU A 4 -4.19 4.87 -6.13
CA LEU A 4 -4.90 3.78 -5.47
C LEU A 4 -5.88 3.11 -6.46
N PRO A 5 -5.79 1.79 -6.68
CA PRO A 5 -6.63 1.04 -7.62
C PRO A 5 -8.02 0.75 -7.02
N TYR A 6 -8.84 1.77 -6.89
CA TYR A 6 -10.23 1.62 -6.44
C TYR A 6 -11.11 1.03 -7.54
N ALA A 7 -12.01 0.13 -7.15
CA ALA A 7 -13.04 -0.40 -8.04
C ALA A 7 -14.09 0.67 -8.34
N ASN A 8 -14.81 0.55 -9.46
CA ASN A 8 -15.89 1.47 -9.80
C ASN A 8 -17.02 1.39 -8.75
N PRO A 9 -17.37 2.46 -8.04
CA PRO A 9 -18.45 2.44 -7.05
C PRO A 9 -19.84 2.27 -7.67
N SER A 10 -19.99 2.52 -8.98
CA SER A 10 -21.25 2.39 -9.70
C SER A 10 -21.59 0.94 -10.06
N ASP A 11 -20.65 0.01 -9.88
CA ASP A 11 -20.85 -1.40 -10.19
C ASP A 11 -21.92 -2.03 -9.27
N LEU A 12 -22.89 -2.71 -9.89
CA LEU A 12 -24.04 -3.29 -9.20
C LEU A 12 -23.60 -4.44 -8.28
N GLU A 13 -22.67 -5.28 -8.72
CA GLU A 13 -22.19 -6.42 -7.92
C GLU A 13 -21.54 -5.91 -6.63
N LEU A 14 -20.68 -4.90 -6.75
CA LEU A 14 -20.02 -4.27 -5.62
C LEU A 14 -21.03 -3.63 -4.66
N ARG A 15 -22.00 -2.86 -5.16
CA ARG A 15 -23.01 -2.19 -4.34
C ARG A 15 -23.88 -3.18 -3.58
N THR A 16 -24.36 -4.23 -4.23
CA THR A 16 -25.16 -5.28 -3.59
C THR A 16 -24.37 -5.98 -2.50
N ARG A 17 -23.09 -6.29 -2.77
CA ARG A 17 -22.23 -6.94 -1.79
C ARG A 17 -21.94 -6.05 -0.58
N MET A 18 -21.77 -4.75 -0.78
CA MET A 18 -21.61 -3.76 0.29
C MET A 18 -22.89 -3.66 1.13
N ALA A 19 -24.05 -3.52 0.50
CA ALA A 19 -25.34 -3.44 1.20
C ALA A 19 -25.65 -4.70 2.02
N HIS A 20 -25.28 -5.88 1.50
CA HIS A 20 -25.39 -7.13 2.23
C HIS A 20 -24.52 -7.15 3.49
N LEU A 21 -23.27 -6.68 3.38
CA LEU A 21 -22.36 -6.58 4.54
C LEU A 21 -22.84 -5.55 5.57
N ASP A 22 -23.43 -4.44 5.11
CA ASP A 22 -23.97 -3.40 5.99
C ASP A 22 -25.23 -3.87 6.74
N THR A 23 -25.95 -4.86 6.20
CA THR A 23 -27.11 -5.49 6.86
C THR A 23 -26.70 -6.64 7.79
N SER A 24 -25.54 -7.25 7.54
CA SER A 24 -25.05 -8.39 8.30
C SER A 24 -24.54 -7.94 9.68
N PRO A 25 -24.75 -8.70 10.76
CA PRO A 25 -24.25 -8.37 12.11
C PRO A 25 -22.72 -8.48 12.25
N THR A 26 -21.99 -8.66 11.14
CA THR A 26 -20.54 -8.70 11.13
C THR A 26 -19.92 -7.33 11.40
N ALA A 27 -18.82 -7.28 12.15
CA ALA A 27 -18.06 -6.04 12.38
C ALA A 27 -17.36 -5.47 11.11
N PHE A 28 -17.61 -6.05 9.93
CA PHE A 28 -16.98 -5.69 8.67
C PHE A 28 -17.99 -5.02 7.73
N THR A 29 -17.80 -3.73 7.50
CA THR A 29 -18.71 -2.88 6.71
C THR A 29 -18.45 -2.97 5.21
N GLY A 30 -19.43 -2.58 4.40
CA GLY A 30 -19.27 -2.43 2.96
C GLY A 30 -18.14 -1.46 2.59
N GLN A 31 -17.96 -0.39 3.36
CA GLN A 31 -16.85 0.55 3.16
C GLN A 31 -15.48 -0.11 3.38
N GLN A 32 -15.35 -0.93 4.42
CA GLN A 32 -14.12 -1.69 4.67
C GLN A 32 -13.87 -2.74 3.57
N LEU A 33 -14.93 -3.35 3.00
CA LEU A 33 -14.78 -4.22 1.82
C LEU A 33 -14.18 -3.45 0.63
N TYR A 34 -14.69 -2.26 0.36
CA TYR A 34 -14.24 -1.43 -0.76
C TYR A 34 -12.76 -1.05 -0.61
N GLU A 35 -12.37 -0.61 0.59
CA GLU A 35 -10.97 -0.29 0.91
C GLU A 35 -10.09 -1.54 0.87
N ALA A 36 -10.57 -2.68 1.36
CA ALA A 36 -9.84 -3.95 1.34
C ALA A 36 -9.61 -4.44 -0.09
N LYS A 37 -10.60 -4.31 -0.99
CA LYS A 37 -10.43 -4.63 -2.42
C LYS A 37 -9.30 -3.81 -3.05
N CYS A 38 -9.25 -2.50 -2.79
CA CYS A 38 -8.16 -1.64 -3.26
C CYS A 38 -6.80 -2.08 -2.69
N MET A 39 -6.70 -2.28 -1.37
CA MET A 39 -5.44 -2.67 -0.74
C MET A 39 -4.99 -4.09 -1.12
N ASN A 40 -5.92 -5.00 -1.40
CA ASN A 40 -5.59 -6.33 -1.91
C ASN A 40 -4.92 -6.23 -3.27
N ALA A 41 -5.41 -5.39 -4.19
CA ALA A 41 -4.74 -5.17 -5.48
C ALA A 41 -3.33 -4.59 -5.32
N VAL A 42 -3.15 -3.64 -4.39
CA VAL A 42 -1.82 -3.07 -4.05
C VAL A 42 -0.89 -4.15 -3.50
N ASN A 43 -1.36 -4.93 -2.52
CA ASN A 43 -0.58 -5.98 -1.88
C ASN A 43 -0.23 -7.11 -2.86
N GLN A 44 -1.11 -7.40 -3.82
CA GLN A 44 -0.81 -8.34 -4.90
C GLN A 44 0.34 -7.85 -5.77
N ALA A 45 0.32 -6.57 -6.16
CA ALA A 45 1.41 -5.99 -6.95
C ALA A 45 2.74 -6.01 -6.18
N ILE A 46 2.73 -5.67 -4.88
CA ILE A 46 3.92 -5.74 -4.01
C ILE A 46 4.47 -7.18 -3.98
N GLY A 47 3.60 -8.18 -3.83
CA GLY A 47 3.98 -9.59 -3.83
C GLY A 47 4.50 -10.12 -5.17
N ARG A 48 4.38 -9.36 -6.28
CA ARG A 48 5.03 -9.71 -7.55
C ARG A 48 6.49 -9.29 -7.59
N VAL A 49 6.90 -8.29 -6.81
CA VAL A 49 8.23 -7.67 -6.90
C VAL A 49 9.25 -8.37 -6.00
N ILE A 50 8.82 -8.88 -4.84
CA ILE A 50 9.67 -9.63 -3.91
C ILE A 50 9.13 -11.05 -3.80
N ARG A 51 9.88 -12.05 -4.27
CA ARG A 51 9.43 -13.45 -4.36
C ARG A 51 10.24 -14.40 -3.47
N HIS A 52 11.50 -14.05 -3.20
CA HIS A 52 12.41 -14.88 -2.42
C HIS A 52 13.24 -14.08 -1.41
N LYS A 53 13.84 -14.76 -0.41
CA LYS A 53 14.59 -14.12 0.70
C LYS A 53 15.81 -13.28 0.25
N ALA A 54 16.35 -13.60 -0.93
CA ALA A 54 17.50 -12.91 -1.51
C ALA A 54 17.09 -11.82 -2.53
N ASP A 55 15.79 -11.69 -2.81
CA ASP A 55 15.31 -10.68 -3.74
C ASP A 55 15.26 -9.33 -3.03
N HIS A 56 15.80 -8.32 -3.71
CA HIS A 56 15.73 -6.94 -3.27
C HIS A 56 14.85 -6.16 -4.22
N ALA A 57 13.93 -5.37 -3.69
CA ALA A 57 13.10 -4.49 -4.49
C ALA A 57 12.87 -3.16 -3.80
N ALA A 58 12.74 -2.11 -4.61
CA ALA A 58 12.22 -0.84 -4.18
C ALA A 58 10.79 -0.67 -4.71
N VAL A 59 9.86 -0.35 -3.81
CA VAL A 59 8.47 -0.05 -4.16
C VAL A 59 8.22 1.44 -3.95
N ILE A 60 7.78 2.12 -4.99
CA ILE A 60 7.40 3.53 -4.94
C ILE A 60 5.88 3.63 -5.00
N LEU A 61 5.29 4.30 -4.01
CA LEU A 61 3.86 4.57 -3.92
C LEU A 61 3.61 6.05 -4.28
N CYS A 62 3.15 6.31 -5.49
CA CYS A 62 2.93 7.68 -5.99
C CYS A 62 1.47 8.11 -5.77
N ASP A 63 1.07 8.32 -4.51
CA ASP A 63 -0.23 8.91 -4.16
C ASP A 63 -0.18 9.52 -2.75
N SER A 64 -0.66 10.75 -2.59
CA SER A 64 -0.70 11.43 -1.29
C SER A 64 -1.63 10.74 -0.28
N ARG A 65 -2.63 10.00 -0.76
CA ARG A 65 -3.61 9.26 0.06
C ARG A 65 -2.98 8.11 0.83
N PHE A 66 -1.82 7.59 0.43
CA PHE A 66 -1.09 6.62 1.25
C PHE A 66 -0.61 7.24 2.57
N ALA A 67 -0.21 8.51 2.56
CA ALA A 67 0.22 9.23 3.75
C ALA A 67 -0.93 9.89 4.53
N ALA A 68 -2.13 9.97 3.94
CA ALA A 68 -3.32 10.51 4.59
C ALA A 68 -3.70 9.64 5.81
N GLY A 69 -3.78 10.26 6.99
CA GLY A 69 -4.07 9.59 8.26
C GLY A 69 -2.85 9.02 9.01
N ALA A 70 -1.63 9.14 8.47
CA ALA A 70 -0.40 8.75 9.19
C ALA A 70 0.20 9.90 10.03
N THR A 71 -0.08 11.15 9.68
CA THR A 71 0.49 12.35 10.33
C THR A 71 -0.37 12.90 11.47
N ASP A 72 -1.66 12.55 11.51
CA ASP A 72 -2.62 13.18 12.41
C ASP A 72 -2.98 12.16 13.51
N ALA A 73 -2.08 12.01 14.48
CA ALA A 73 -2.17 11.06 15.59
C ALA A 73 -3.41 11.22 16.51
N ALA A 74 -4.28 12.21 16.25
CA ALA A 74 -5.43 12.57 17.07
C ALA A 74 -6.77 11.97 16.61
N SER A 75 -6.84 11.31 15.45
CA SER A 75 -8.09 10.73 14.96
C SER A 75 -8.04 9.20 14.97
N ALA A 76 -9.14 8.56 15.40
CA ALA A 76 -9.35 7.10 15.34
C ALA A 76 -9.29 6.51 13.91
N GLU A 77 -8.88 7.28 12.91
CA GLU A 77 -8.74 6.93 11.50
C GLU A 77 -7.40 6.29 11.12
N LEU A 78 -6.47 6.07 12.06
CA LEU A 78 -5.23 5.35 11.77
C LEU A 78 -5.50 3.92 11.20
N SER A 79 -6.63 3.33 11.62
CA SER A 79 -7.18 2.06 11.10
C SER A 79 -7.61 2.14 9.63
N ARG A 80 -7.95 3.34 9.14
CA ARG A 80 -8.41 3.58 7.76
C ARG A 80 -7.26 3.87 6.81
N ALA A 81 -6.17 4.46 7.32
CA ALA A 81 -5.00 4.84 6.53
C ALA A 81 -4.52 3.67 5.64
N PRO A 82 -4.34 3.86 4.32
CA PRO A 82 -3.92 2.79 3.41
C PRO A 82 -2.61 2.10 3.85
N VAL A 83 -1.70 2.86 4.47
CA VAL A 83 -0.42 2.35 4.98
C VAL A 83 -0.59 1.36 6.13
N SER A 84 -1.63 1.47 6.95
CA SER A 84 -1.85 0.53 8.05
C SER A 84 -2.19 -0.89 7.55
N LYS A 85 -2.78 -0.97 6.35
CA LYS A 85 -3.18 -2.19 5.63
C LYS A 85 -2.06 -2.81 4.78
N LEU A 86 -0.86 -2.20 4.79
CA LEU A 86 0.33 -2.78 4.17
C LEU A 86 0.91 -3.93 5.02
N PRO A 87 1.64 -4.88 4.40
CA PRO A 87 2.22 -6.00 5.12
C PRO A 87 3.16 -5.55 6.25
N LYS A 88 3.07 -6.20 7.41
CA LYS A 88 3.85 -5.86 8.61
C LYS A 88 5.37 -5.83 8.35
N TRP A 89 5.88 -6.72 7.50
CA TRP A 89 7.31 -6.81 7.17
C TRP A 89 7.83 -5.60 6.38
N MET A 90 6.97 -4.87 5.67
CA MET A 90 7.37 -3.72 4.87
C MET A 90 7.37 -2.42 5.69
N LYS A 91 6.57 -2.36 6.77
CA LYS A 91 6.40 -1.16 7.61
C LYS A 91 7.72 -0.57 8.15
N PRO A 92 8.70 -1.36 8.62
CA PRO A 92 9.98 -0.80 9.11
C PRO A 92 10.81 -0.11 8.02
N SER A 93 10.61 -0.47 6.74
CA SER A 93 11.35 0.10 5.61
C SER A 93 10.59 1.21 4.90
N LEU A 94 9.40 1.57 5.39
CA LEU A 94 8.54 2.58 4.78
C LEU A 94 9.02 3.98 5.15
N ASP A 95 9.32 4.78 4.13
CA ASP A 95 9.62 6.21 4.27
C ASP A 95 8.40 7.02 3.82
N LEU A 96 7.74 7.70 4.76
CA LEU A 96 6.56 8.53 4.54
C LEU A 96 6.87 10.01 4.42
N SER A 97 8.15 10.40 4.50
CA SER A 97 8.51 11.81 4.36
C SER A 97 8.14 12.30 2.96
N ARG A 98 7.44 13.44 2.90
CA ARG A 98 7.14 14.10 1.63
C ARG A 98 8.45 14.59 1.05
N GLN A 99 8.95 13.91 0.03
CA GLN A 99 10.20 14.24 -0.65
C GLN A 99 9.93 14.49 -2.12
N ASP A 100 10.72 15.38 -2.71
CA ASP A 100 10.69 15.61 -4.15
C ASP A 100 11.13 14.36 -4.92
N TYR A 101 10.62 14.24 -6.15
CA TYR A 101 10.97 13.14 -7.04
C TYR A 101 12.50 13.02 -7.25
N ALA A 102 13.21 14.15 -7.28
CA ALA A 102 14.67 14.16 -7.43
C ALA A 102 15.37 13.42 -6.29
N TYR A 103 14.97 13.68 -5.04
CA TYR A 103 15.55 13.00 -3.88
C TYR A 103 15.20 11.50 -3.89
N LEU A 104 13.94 11.16 -4.19
CA LEU A 104 13.49 9.78 -4.32
C LEU A 104 14.31 9.02 -5.38
N HIS A 105 14.57 9.64 -6.52
CA HIS A 105 15.37 9.06 -7.60
C HIS A 105 16.82 8.81 -7.17
N LEU A 106 17.44 9.76 -6.45
CA LEU A 106 18.79 9.59 -5.89
C LEU A 106 18.84 8.42 -4.89
N LYS A 107 17.85 8.31 -4.01
CA LYS A 107 17.72 7.23 -3.03
C LYS A 107 17.55 5.87 -3.71
N LEU A 108 16.72 5.80 -4.76
CA LEU A 108 16.53 4.61 -5.58
C LEU A 108 17.85 4.19 -6.25
N ALA A 109 18.56 5.15 -6.86
CA ALA A 109 19.85 4.87 -7.50
C ALA A 109 20.89 4.34 -6.50
N ALA A 110 20.92 4.90 -5.28
CA ALA A 110 21.78 4.42 -4.20
C ALA A 110 21.42 2.98 -3.78
N PHE A 111 20.13 2.69 -3.60
CA PHE A 111 19.62 1.35 -3.29
C PHE A 111 20.04 0.33 -4.36
N CYS A 112 19.80 0.62 -5.65
CA CYS A 112 20.18 -0.28 -6.73
C CYS A 112 21.69 -0.54 -6.75
N ARG A 113 22.53 0.49 -6.55
CA ARG A 113 24.00 0.31 -6.49
C ARG A 113 24.43 -0.57 -5.31
N GLN A 114 23.83 -0.39 -4.14
CA GLN A 114 24.18 -1.16 -2.94
C GLN A 114 23.83 -2.63 -3.09
N HIS A 115 22.66 -2.93 -3.66
CA HIS A 115 22.17 -4.30 -3.77
C HIS A 115 22.73 -5.04 -4.99
N ASN A 116 23.08 -4.36 -6.08
CA ASN A 116 23.71 -4.99 -7.25
C ASN A 116 25.15 -5.46 -6.96
N ARG A 117 25.89 -4.75 -6.08
CA ARG A 117 27.25 -5.16 -5.67
C ARG A 117 27.28 -6.44 -4.83
N ARG A 118 26.23 -6.70 -4.05
CA ARG A 118 26.14 -7.89 -3.18
C ARG A 118 25.80 -9.15 -3.96
N THR A 119 25.11 -9.04 -5.09
CA THR A 119 24.77 -10.17 -5.97
C THR A 119 25.98 -10.67 -6.78
N ILE A 120 26.98 -9.83 -7.01
CA ILE A 120 28.19 -10.20 -7.78
C ILE A 120 29.31 -10.74 -6.85
N ALA A 121 29.26 -10.43 -5.56
CA ALA A 121 30.29 -10.79 -4.57
C ALA A 121 29.95 -12.04 -3.72
N ALA A 122 28.84 -12.73 -4.01
CA ALA A 122 28.38 -13.95 -3.35
C ALA A 122 28.32 -15.10 -4.36
#